data_AF-A0A844X527-F1
#
_entry.id   AF-A0A844X527-F1
#
_cell.length_a   1.000
_cell.length_b   1.000
_cell.length_c   1.000
_cell.angle_alpha   90.00
_cell.angle_beta   90.00
_cell.angle_gamma   90.00
#
_symmetry.space_group_name_H-M   'P 1'
#
loop_
_entity.id
_entity.type
_entity.pdbx_description
1 polymer ?
#
loop_
_entity_poly.entity_id
_entity_poly.type
_entity_poly.pdbx_seq_one_letter_code
_entity_poly.pdbx_strand_id
1 'polypeptide(L)'
;MDINKTNTISFQTNELLIKHMRFIATMQQVFGVIFIIMGAFACLGIITAIIGIPQIIAGIKLFKSGGAFSLSATLKKENDIIDAIENLYSYWKYCLITFIASMLFFIVYMIIVITIIASYSNGYY
;
A
#
# COMPACT_ATOMS: atom_id res chain seq x y z
N MET A 1 -27.85 -30.59 11.57
CA MET A 1 -26.55 -29.91 11.64
C MET A 1 -26.75 -28.55 10.99
N ASP A 2 -26.89 -27.51 11.81
CA ASP A 2 -27.31 -26.18 11.37
C ASP A 2 -26.16 -25.49 10.62
N ILE A 3 -26.32 -25.35 9.30
CA ILE A 3 -25.28 -24.90 8.35
C ILE A 3 -25.22 -23.37 8.20
N ASN A 4 -25.94 -22.61 9.02
CA ASN A 4 -26.06 -21.15 8.87
C ASN A 4 -25.84 -20.38 10.18
N LYS A 5 -24.80 -20.76 10.92
CA LYS A 5 -24.32 -19.95 12.05
C LYS A 5 -23.44 -18.83 11.50
N THR A 6 -24.04 -17.69 11.16
CA THR A 6 -23.28 -16.46 10.97
C THR A 6 -22.58 -16.14 12.30
N ASN A 7 -21.26 -16.34 12.34
CA ASN A 7 -20.45 -15.93 13.48
C ASN A 7 -20.41 -14.40 13.47
N THR A 8 -21.31 -13.78 14.23
CA THR A 8 -21.42 -12.33 14.31
C THR A 8 -20.33 -11.78 15.21
N ILE A 9 -19.42 -11.00 14.64
CA ILE A 9 -18.45 -10.23 15.41
C ILE A 9 -19.08 -8.86 15.68
N SER A 10 -19.58 -8.66 16.90
CA SER A 10 -20.13 -7.36 17.33
C SER A 10 -19.09 -6.59 18.13
N PHE A 11 -18.86 -5.33 17.76
CA PHE A 11 -17.98 -4.43 18.49
C PHE A 11 -18.76 -3.20 18.94
N GLN A 12 -18.70 -2.89 20.23
CA GLN A 12 -19.22 -1.62 20.73
C GLN A 12 -18.30 -0.48 20.26
N THR A 13 -18.87 0.47 19.53
CA THR A 13 -18.15 1.67 19.08
C THR A 13 -17.96 2.63 20.25
N ASN A 14 -16.85 2.48 20.98
CA ASN A 14 -16.42 3.45 21.99
C ASN A 14 -15.78 4.68 21.31
N GLU A 15 -15.81 5.85 21.96
CA GLU A 15 -15.17 7.08 21.51
C GLU A 15 -13.69 6.88 21.19
N LEU A 16 -13.00 6.04 21.97
CA LEU A 16 -11.62 5.68 21.72
C LEU A 16 -11.42 5.04 20.34
N LEU A 17 -12.29 4.10 19.97
CA LEU A 17 -12.23 3.42 18.67
C LEU A 17 -12.47 4.41 17.53
N ILE A 18 -13.47 5.28 17.68
CA ILE A 18 -13.81 6.32 16.69
C ILE A 18 -12.62 7.27 16.47
N LYS A 19 -11.96 7.69 17.56
CA LYS A 19 -10.78 8.55 17.48
C LYS A 19 -9.63 7.88 16.72
N HIS A 20 -9.35 6.60 17.00
CA HIS A 20 -8.32 5.85 16.30
C HIS A 20 -8.66 5.61 14.83
N MET A 21 -9.91 5.25 14.51
CA MET A 21 -10.35 5.09 13.12
C MET A 21 -10.19 6.38 12.31
N ARG A 22 -10.53 7.53 12.89
CA ARG A 22 -10.33 8.84 12.24
C ARG A 22 -8.85 9.13 11.99
N PHE A 23 -7.99 8.85 12.97
CA PHE A 23 -6.55 9.02 12.79
C PHE A 23 -6.00 8.11 11.68
N ILE A 24 -6.37 6.83 11.70
CA ILE A 24 -5.99 5.85 10.67
C ILE A 24 -6.49 6.32 9.30
N ALA A 25 -7.73 6.77 9.21
CA ALA A 25 -8.33 7.27 7.97
C ALA A 25 -7.50 8.42 7.37
N THR A 26 -7.17 9.44 8.18
CA THR A 26 -6.35 10.57 7.73
C THR A 26 -4.97 10.12 7.29
N MET A 27 -4.31 9.26 8.07
CA MET A 27 -2.99 8.74 7.71
C MET A 27 -3.02 7.97 6.39
N GLN A 28 -3.98 7.06 6.20
CA GLN A 28 -4.12 6.29 4.98
C GLN A 28 -4.41 7.17 3.75
N GLN A 29 -5.20 8.23 3.90
CA GLN A 29 -5.42 9.18 2.80
C GLN A 29 -4.15 9.95 2.44
N VAL A 30 -3.42 10.46 3.44
CA VAL A 30 -2.17 11.20 3.21
C VAL A 30 -1.12 10.30 2.56
N PHE A 31 -0.86 9.13 3.14
CA PHE A 31 0.09 8.17 2.57
C PHE A 31 -0.35 7.64 1.20
N GLY A 32 -1.66 7.46 0.98
CA GLY A 32 -2.20 7.05 -0.31
C GLY A 32 -1.84 8.04 -1.42
N VAL A 33 -2.01 9.34 -1.17
CA VAL A 33 -1.62 10.40 -2.12
C VAL A 33 -0.11 10.42 -2.34
N ILE A 34 0.69 10.32 -1.27
CA ILE A 34 2.16 10.29 -1.38
C ILE A 34 2.62 9.10 -2.23
N PHE A 35 2.03 7.91 -2.03
CA PHE A 35 2.35 6.72 -2.83
C PHE A 35 2.00 6.88 -4.31
N ILE A 36 0.86 7.50 -4.61
CA ILE A 36 0.47 7.82 -6.00
C ILE A 36 1.49 8.74 -6.65
N ILE A 37 1.90 9.81 -5.95
CA ILE A 37 2.89 10.77 -6.47
C ILE A 37 4.25 10.10 -6.68
N MET A 38 4.76 9.36 -5.69
CA MET A 38 6.03 8.64 -5.81
C MET A 38 5.97 7.59 -6.93
N GLY A 39 4.83 6.92 -7.10
CA GLY A 39 4.63 5.93 -8.15
C GLY A 39 4.62 6.57 -9.53
N ALA A 40 4.00 7.74 -9.68
CA ALA A 40 4.02 8.52 -10.92
C ALA A 40 5.44 8.96 -11.29
N PHE A 41 6.25 9.40 -10.32
CA PHE A 41 7.68 9.68 -10.55
C PHE A 41 8.46 8.43 -10.95
N ALA A 42 8.21 7.28 -10.31
CA ALA A 42 8.83 6.02 -10.69
C ALA A 42 8.44 5.57 -12.12
N CYS A 43 7.27 5.94 -12.62
CA CYS A 43 6.86 5.67 -14.00
C CYS A 43 7.58 6.52 -15.06
N LEU A 44 8.34 7.56 -14.68
CA LEU A 44 9.10 8.37 -15.65
C LEU A 44 10.25 7.58 -16.29
N GLY A 45 10.83 6.63 -15.55
CA GLY A 45 11.75 5.65 -16.11
C GLY A 45 10.97 4.48 -16.71
N ILE A 46 11.20 4.17 -17.99
CA ILE A 46 10.56 3.03 -18.69
C ILE A 46 10.74 1.73 -17.90
N ILE A 47 11.94 1.53 -17.34
CA ILE A 47 12.30 0.34 -16.57
C ILE A 47 11.65 0.35 -15.17
N THR A 48 11.60 1.52 -14.53
CA THR A 48 11.07 1.69 -13.17
C THR A 48 9.54 1.71 -13.11
N ALA A 49 8.85 1.82 -14.25
CA ALA A 49 7.40 1.72 -14.35
C ALA A 49 6.84 0.39 -13.84
N ILE A 50 7.62 -0.70 -13.88
CA ILE A 50 7.27 -2.01 -13.30
C ILE A 50 7.03 -1.89 -11.79
N ILE A 51 7.73 -0.98 -11.11
CA ILE A 51 7.55 -0.68 -9.68
C ILE A 51 6.48 0.42 -9.50
N GLY A 52 6.51 1.44 -10.36
CA GLY A 52 5.63 2.60 -10.26
C GLY A 52 4.15 2.26 -10.38
N ILE A 53 3.75 1.40 -11.33
CA ILE A 53 2.35 1.04 -11.55
C ILE A 53 1.75 0.33 -10.32
N PRO A 54 2.34 -0.75 -9.79
CA PRO A 54 1.87 -1.37 -8.55
C PRO A 54 1.81 -0.39 -7.37
N GLN A 55 2.77 0.52 -7.24
CA GLN A 55 2.79 1.51 -6.18
C GLN A 55 1.63 2.51 -6.27
N ILE A 56 1.27 2.96 -7.48
CA ILE A 56 0.10 3.81 -7.71
C ILE A 56 -1.17 3.08 -7.30
N ILE A 57 -1.32 1.82 -7.71
CA ILE A 57 -2.51 1.02 -7.37
C ILE A 57 -2.62 0.82 -5.86
N ALA A 58 -1.49 0.55 -5.19
CA ALA A 58 -1.44 0.50 -3.73
C ALA A 58 -1.91 1.84 -3.12
N GLY A 59 -1.37 2.97 -3.56
CA GLY A 59 -1.74 4.29 -3.06
C GLY A 59 -3.24 4.60 -3.23
N ILE A 60 -3.83 4.25 -4.38
CA ILE A 60 -5.28 4.41 -4.63
C ILE A 60 -6.10 3.56 -3.65
N LYS A 61 -5.70 2.30 -3.43
CA LYS A 61 -6.38 1.40 -2.50
C LYS A 61 -6.28 1.89 -1.05
N LEU A 62 -5.11 2.39 -0.64
CA LEU A 62 -4.90 2.97 0.68
C LEU A 62 -5.76 4.23 0.89
N PHE A 63 -5.81 5.12 -0.10
CA PHE A 63 -6.66 6.31 -0.06
C PHE A 63 -8.14 5.97 0.08
N LYS A 64 -8.63 4.98 -0.69
CA LYS A 64 -10.02 4.50 -0.60
C LYS A 64 -10.33 3.87 0.76
N SER A 65 -9.40 3.09 1.32
CA SER A 65 -9.52 2.53 2.67
C SER A 65 -9.70 3.62 3.72
N GLY A 66 -8.88 4.68 3.66
CA GLY A 66 -8.99 5.79 4.60
C GLY A 66 -10.32 6.55 4.49
N GLY A 67 -10.82 6.75 3.26
CA GLY A 67 -12.15 7.31 3.04
C GLY A 67 -13.26 6.48 3.69
N ALA A 68 -13.21 5.16 3.52
CA ALA A 68 -14.17 4.23 4.12
C ALA A 68 -14.06 4.20 5.66
N PHE A 69 -12.85 4.18 6.23
CA PHE A 69 -12.67 4.27 7.69
C PHE A 69 -13.22 5.57 8.30
N SER A 70 -13.06 6.69 7.59
CA SER A 70 -13.65 7.98 8.00
C SER A 70 -15.18 7.93 8.03
N LEU A 71 -15.76 7.28 7.01
CA LEU A 71 -17.19 7.09 6.88
C LEU A 71 -17.73 6.16 7.98
N SER A 72 -17.07 5.04 8.25
CA SER A 72 -17.40 4.12 9.34
C SER A 72 -17.38 4.80 10.71
N ALA A 73 -16.39 5.66 10.95
CA ALA A 73 -16.28 6.42 12.19
C ALA A 73 -17.40 7.45 12.38
N THR A 74 -18.12 7.80 11.31
CA THR A 74 -19.17 8.83 11.30
C THR A 74 -20.58 8.22 11.22
N LEU A 75 -20.80 7.28 10.31
CA LEU A 75 -22.10 6.68 10.00
C LEU A 75 -22.37 5.36 10.74
N LYS A 76 -21.33 4.75 11.35
CA LYS A 76 -21.40 3.46 12.06
C LYS A 76 -22.05 2.32 11.24
N LYS A 77 -22.01 2.39 9.91
CA LYS A 77 -22.51 1.31 9.06
C LYS A 77 -21.46 0.21 8.95
N GLU A 78 -21.92 -1.03 9.08
CA GLU A 78 -21.08 -2.22 9.02
C GLU A 78 -20.38 -2.38 7.66
N ASN A 79 -21.10 -2.09 6.57
CA ASN A 79 -20.57 -2.19 5.21
C ASN A 79 -19.35 -1.28 4.98
N ASP A 80 -19.31 -0.10 5.59
CA ASP A 80 -18.20 0.83 5.41
C ASP A 80 -16.89 0.28 6.02
N ILE A 81 -16.99 -0.45 7.13
CA ILE A 81 -15.82 -1.07 7.79
C ILE A 81 -15.30 -2.23 6.94
N ILE A 82 -16.21 -3.04 6.38
CA ILE A 82 -15.85 -4.14 5.49
C ILE A 82 -15.12 -3.59 4.26
N ASP A 83 -15.65 -2.54 3.63
CA ASP A 83 -15.02 -1.87 2.49
C ASP A 83 -13.67 -1.26 2.85
N ALA A 84 -13.54 -0.68 4.05
CA ALA A 84 -12.28 -0.14 4.54
C ALA A 84 -11.20 -1.23 4.66
N ILE A 85 -11.56 -2.38 5.24
CA ILE A 85 -10.67 -3.53 5.41
C ILE A 85 -10.34 -4.17 4.06
N GLU A 86 -11.30 -4.34 3.15
CA GLU A 86 -11.08 -4.93 1.83
C GLU A 86 -10.10 -4.09 0.98
N ASN A 87 -10.24 -2.76 1.04
CA ASN A 87 -9.29 -1.87 0.38
C ASN A 87 -7.91 -1.90 1.05
N LEU A 88 -7.84 -2.02 2.38
CA LEU A 88 -6.56 -2.15 3.10
C LEU A 88 -5.85 -3.48 2.77
N TYR A 89 -6.60 -4.58 2.71
CA TYR A 89 -6.11 -5.89 2.29
C TYR A 89 -5.58 -5.84 0.85
N SER A 90 -6.34 -5.22 -0.05
CA SER A 90 -5.89 -4.98 -1.43
C SER A 90 -4.61 -4.16 -1.47
N TYR A 91 -4.50 -3.08 -0.69
CA TYR A 91 -3.29 -2.27 -0.58
C TYR A 91 -2.07 -3.12 -0.21
N TRP A 92 -2.17 -3.97 0.81
CA TRP A 92 -1.06 -4.80 1.26
C TRP A 92 -0.56 -5.77 0.18
N LYS A 93 -1.46 -6.33 -0.63
CA LYS A 93 -1.06 -7.16 -1.78
C LYS A 93 -0.21 -6.39 -2.78
N TYR A 94 -0.63 -5.19 -3.18
CA TYR A 94 0.13 -4.36 -4.11
C TYR A 94 1.42 -3.80 -3.50
N CYS A 95 1.40 -3.47 -2.21
CA CYS A 95 2.59 -3.04 -1.49
C CYS A 95 3.66 -4.15 -1.48
N LEU A 96 3.27 -5.40 -1.24
CA LEU A 96 4.18 -6.54 -1.26
C LEU A 96 4.75 -6.80 -2.66
N ILE A 97 3.92 -6.70 -3.71
CA ILE A 97 4.39 -6.79 -5.11
C ILE A 97 5.43 -5.70 -5.40
N THR A 98 5.13 -4.46 -5.02
CA THR A 98 6.02 -3.31 -5.21
C THR A 98 7.35 -3.52 -4.48
N PHE A 99 7.30 -4.03 -3.24
CA PHE A 99 8.48 -4.30 -2.42
C PHE A 99 9.37 -5.42 -2.99
N ILE A 100 8.79 -6.50 -3.50
CA ILE A 100 9.56 -7.56 -4.16
C ILE A 100 10.23 -7.02 -5.43
N ALA A 101 9.48 -6.27 -6.25
CA ALA A 101 10.01 -5.69 -7.48
C ALA A 101 11.17 -4.72 -7.20
N SER A 102 11.05 -3.86 -6.18
CA SER A 102 12.12 -2.93 -5.83
C SER A 102 13.37 -3.64 -5.30
N MET A 103 13.21 -4.72 -4.53
CA MET A 103 14.34 -5.52 -4.04
C MET A 103 15.12 -6.17 -5.19
N LEU A 104 14.43 -6.73 -6.18
CA LEU A 104 15.07 -7.32 -7.36
C LEU A 104 15.86 -6.26 -8.16
N PHE A 105 15.26 -5.09 -8.36
CA PHE A 105 15.93 -3.98 -9.03
C PHE A 105 17.17 -3.48 -8.29
N PHE A 106 17.08 -3.40 -6.96
CA PHE A 106 18.21 -3.00 -6.13
C PHE A 106 19.38 -3.97 -6.27
N ILE A 107 19.14 -5.29 -6.28
CA ILE A 107 20.19 -6.31 -6.48
C ILE A 107 20.85 -6.14 -7.85
N VAL A 108 20.07 -6.00 -8.92
CA VAL A 108 20.60 -5.81 -10.29
C VAL A 108 21.44 -4.53 -10.37
N TYR A 109 20.95 -3.44 -9.79
CA TYR A 109 21.68 -2.17 -9.72
C TYR A 109 23.03 -2.31 -9.01
N MET A 110 23.06 -3.00 -7.86
CA MET A 110 24.29 -3.24 -7.11
C MET A 110 25.31 -4.06 -7.92
N ILE A 111 24.88 -5.09 -8.65
CA ILE A 111 25.76 -5.87 -9.52
C ILE A 111 26.40 -4.98 -10.59
N ILE A 112 25.60 -4.14 -11.25
CA ILE A 112 26.09 -3.22 -12.29
C ILE A 112 27.13 -2.24 -11.72
N VAL A 113 26.85 -1.66 -10.55
CA VAL A 113 27.78 -0.73 -9.90
C VAL A 113 29.10 -1.43 -9.56
N ILE A 114 29.05 -2.63 -8.99
CA ILE A 114 30.25 -3.42 -8.65
C ILE A 114 31.05 -3.76 -9.91
N THR A 115 30.40 -4.20 -10.99
CA THR A 115 31.11 -4.55 -12.23
C THR A 115 31.77 -3.33 -12.86
N ILE A 116 31.10 -2.17 -12.85
CA ILE A 116 31.68 -0.92 -13.35
C ILE A 116 32.93 -0.53 -12.53
N ILE A 117 32.83 -0.53 -11.20
CA ILE A 117 33.95 -0.21 -10.32
C ILE A 117 35.12 -1.18 -10.54
N ALA A 118 34.84 -2.48 -10.65
CA ALA A 118 35.85 -3.49 -10.92
C ALA A 118 36.52 -3.30 -12.29
N SER A 119 35.78 -2.92 -13.33
CA SER A 119 36.34 -2.64 -14.66
C SER A 119 37.30 -1.45 -14.63
N TYR A 120 36.94 -0.35 -13.95
CA TYR A 120 37.83 0.80 -13.77
C TYR A 120 39.06 0.46 -12.91
N SER A 121 38.88 -0.32 -11.85
CA SER A 121 40.00 -0.72 -10.97
C SER A 121 41.03 -1.61 -11.65
N ASN A 122 40.61 -2.43 -12.62
CA ASN A 122 41.50 -3.37 -13.32
C ASN A 122 42.07 -2.80 -14.63
N GLY A 123 41.80 -1.53 -14.97
CA GLY A 123 42.37 -0.87 -16.15
C GLY A 123 41.85 -1.41 -17.49
N TYR A 124 40.67 -2.03 -17.51
CA TYR A 124 39.99 -2.38 -18.77
C TYR A 124 39.46 -1.13 -19.51
N TYR A 125 39.46 0.02 -18.81
CA TYR A 125 39.29 1.38 -19.32
C TYR A 125 40.23 2.33 -18.58
#